data_AF-A0A915IE14-F1
#
_entry.id   AF-A0A915IE14-F1
#
_cell.length_a   1.000
_cell.length_b   1.000
_cell.length_c   1.000
_cell.angle_alpha   90.00
_cell.angle_beta   90.00
_cell.angle_gamma   90.00
#
_symmetry.space_group_name_H-M   'P 1'
#
loop_
_entity.id
_entity.type
_entity.pdbx_description
1 polymer ?
#
loop_
_entity_poly.entity_id
_entity_poly.type
_entity_poly.pdbx_seq_one_letter_code
_entity_poly.pdbx_strand_id
1 'polypeptide(L)'
;MFVRSSFLRMKWKKLNLNPDLIETLKNQGFKVPTPVQIKCIPEFLSRKDVIVEAPTGSGKTLSYVLPILQSLSSKTLKKHE
;
A
#
# COMPACT_ATOMS: atom_id res chain seq x y z
N MET A 1 -11.22 11.22 12.98
CA MET A 1 -11.41 10.51 11.69
C MET A 1 -12.37 9.35 11.89
N PHE A 2 -13.63 9.45 11.42
CA PHE A 2 -14.57 8.33 11.47
C PHE A 2 -14.25 7.32 10.35
N VAL A 3 -13.85 6.10 10.73
CA VAL A 3 -13.65 5.00 9.79
C VAL A 3 -15.04 4.42 9.46
N ARG A 4 -15.53 4.61 8.23
CA ARG A 4 -16.80 4.00 7.79
C ARG A 4 -16.65 2.48 7.81
N SER A 5 -17.67 1.77 8.29
CA SER A 5 -17.70 0.28 8.39
C SER A 5 -17.31 -0.44 7.08
N SER A 6 -17.52 0.20 5.93
CA SER A 6 -17.12 -0.32 4.61
C SER A 6 -15.61 -0.55 4.43
N PHE A 7 -14.74 0.19 5.15
CA PHE A 7 -13.28 0.05 5.03
C PHE A 7 -12.74 -1.23 5.68
N LEU A 8 -13.43 -1.77 6.69
CA LEU A 8 -12.97 -2.94 7.45
C LEU A 8 -13.00 -4.25 6.64
N ARG A 9 -13.63 -4.27 5.45
CA ARG A 9 -13.76 -5.45 4.60
C ARG A 9 -13.02 -5.35 3.27
N MET A 10 -12.25 -4.28 3.04
CA MET A 10 -11.55 -4.14 1.76
C MET A 10 -10.37 -5.11 1.67
N LYS A 11 -10.15 -5.68 0.48
CA LYS A 11 -9.04 -6.61 0.20
C LYS A 11 -7.92 -5.89 -0.54
N TRP A 12 -6.68 -6.33 -0.34
CA TRP A 12 -5.48 -5.85 -1.05
C TRP A 12 -5.63 -5.79 -2.58
N LYS A 13 -6.33 -6.77 -3.17
CA LYS A 13 -6.61 -6.83 -4.61
C LYS A 13 -7.33 -5.59 -5.17
N LYS A 14 -8.01 -4.80 -4.33
CA LYS A 14 -8.69 -3.56 -4.75
C LYS A 14 -7.79 -2.33 -4.79
N LEU A 15 -6.53 -2.45 -4.36
CA LEU A 15 -5.60 -1.32 -4.23
C LEU A 15 -4.62 -1.18 -5.42
N ASN A 16 -4.86 -1.90 -6.51
CA ASN A 16 -4.04 -1.85 -7.74
C ASN A 16 -2.53 -2.10 -7.49
N LEU A 17 -2.23 -3.01 -6.56
CA LEU A 17 -0.87 -3.47 -6.27
C LEU A 17 -0.51 -4.69 -7.14
N ASN A 18 0.79 -4.86 -7.43
CA ASN A 18 1.33 -6.02 -8.12
C ASN A 18 0.95 -7.30 -7.34
N PRO A 19 0.43 -8.35 -8.02
CA PRO A 19 0.19 -9.66 -7.45
C PRO A 19 1.28 -10.19 -6.51
N ASP A 20 2.56 -10.03 -6.85
CA ASP A 20 3.69 -10.54 -6.05
C ASP A 20 3.78 -9.86 -4.68
N LEU A 21 3.51 -8.54 -4.63
CA LEU A 21 3.44 -7.79 -3.38
C LEU A 21 2.24 -8.24 -2.55
N ILE A 22 1.10 -8.51 -3.18
CA ILE A 22 -0.11 -8.99 -2.50
C ILE A 22 0.15 -10.38 -1.89
N GLU A 23 0.84 -11.26 -2.61
CA GLU A 23 1.22 -12.58 -2.11
C GLU A 23 2.20 -12.47 -0.94
N THR A 24 3.24 -11.65 -1.07
CA THR A 24 4.21 -11.38 0.00
C THR A 24 3.51 -10.87 1.26
N LEU A 25 2.58 -9.92 1.12
CA LEU A 25 1.79 -9.40 2.25
C LEU A 25 1.00 -10.51 2.96
N LYS A 26 0.38 -11.43 2.22
CA LYS A 26 -0.32 -12.57 2.81
C LYS A 26 0.63 -13.50 3.57
N ASN A 27 1.77 -13.83 2.97
CA ASN A 27 2.77 -14.72 3.58
C ASN A 27 3.37 -14.12 4.86
N GLN A 28 3.48 -12.79 4.92
CA GLN A 28 3.90 -12.03 6.11
C GLN A 28 2.78 -11.82 7.14
N GLY A 29 1.57 -12.33 6.91
CA GLY A 29 0.44 -12.25 7.84
C GLY A 29 -0.42 -10.98 7.75
N PHE A 30 -0.22 -10.12 6.74
CA PHE A 30 -1.04 -8.93 6.52
C PHE A 30 -2.38 -9.30 5.84
N LYS A 31 -3.38 -9.62 6.66
CA LYS A 31 -4.69 -10.12 6.18
C LYS A 31 -5.48 -9.10 5.35
N VAL A 32 -5.59 -7.86 5.85
CA VAL A 32 -6.36 -6.77 5.24
C VAL A 32 -5.61 -5.45 5.36
N PRO A 33 -5.77 -4.52 4.40
CA PRO A 33 -5.21 -3.17 4.51
C PRO A 33 -5.91 -2.36 5.59
N THR A 34 -5.16 -1.50 6.27
CA THR A 34 -5.69 -0.57 7.26
C THR A 34 -6.41 0.61 6.60
N PRO A 35 -7.27 1.36 7.31
CA PRO A 35 -7.98 2.50 6.73
C PRO A 35 -7.08 3.58 6.12
N VAL A 36 -5.90 3.82 6.72
CA VAL A 36 -4.93 4.78 6.16
C VAL A 36 -4.28 4.24 4.88
N GLN A 37 -3.92 2.95 4.85
CA GLN A 37 -3.38 2.30 3.65
C GLN A 37 -4.37 2.34 2.49
N ILE A 38 -5.64 2.04 2.77
CA ILE A 38 -6.70 2.10 1.77
C ILE A 38 -6.79 3.47 1.11
N LYS A 39 -6.73 4.55 1.91
CA LYS A 39 -6.86 5.91 1.39
C LYS A 39 -5.60 6.38 0.68
N CYS A 40 -4.42 6.04 1.20
CA CYS A 40 -3.18 6.62 0.74
C CYS A 40 -2.54 5.86 -0.43
N ILE A 41 -2.63 4.51 -0.47
CA ILE A 41 -1.99 3.71 -1.52
C ILE A 41 -2.40 4.14 -2.93
N PRO A 42 -3.71 4.34 -3.26
CA PRO A 42 -4.11 4.79 -4.58
C PRO A 42 -3.57 6.18 -4.96
N GLU A 43 -3.48 7.10 -3.99
CA GLU A 43 -2.96 8.45 -4.22
C GLU A 43 -1.44 8.42 -4.49
N PHE A 44 -0.70 7.60 -3.74
CA PHE A 44 0.74 7.40 -3.97
C PHE A 44 1.03 6.72 -5.31
N LEU A 45 0.24 5.71 -5.69
CA LEU A 45 0.34 5.08 -7.02
C LEU A 45 0.04 6.07 -8.15
N SER A 46 -0.83 7.05 -7.87
CA SER A 46 -1.13 8.16 -8.78
C SER A 46 -0.08 9.28 -8.79
N ARG A 47 1.06 9.09 -8.10
CA ARG A 47 2.18 10.04 -8.03
C ARG A 47 1.81 11.43 -7.48
N LYS A 48 0.81 11.50 -6.59
CA LYS A 48 0.45 12.74 -5.91
C LYS A 48 1.27 12.93 -4.64
N ASP A 49 1.49 14.19 -4.27
CA ASP A 49 1.97 14.55 -2.95
C ASP A 49 0.84 14.37 -1.94
N VAL A 50 1.12 13.68 -0.83
CA VAL A 50 0.11 13.33 0.17
C VAL A 50 0.64 13.64 1.57
N ILE A 51 -0.12 14.43 2.33
CA ILE A 51 0.07 14.61 3.76
C ILE A 51 -0.82 13.59 4.48
N VAL A 52 -0.24 12.84 5.43
CA VAL A 52 -0.96 11.79 6.17
C VAL A 52 -0.80 12.01 7.67
N GLU A 53 -1.91 12.31 8.34
CA GLU A 53 -2.00 12.37 9.79
C GLU A 53 -2.73 11.13 10.32
N ALA A 54 -2.02 10.28 11.06
CA ALA A 54 -2.60 9.13 11.76
C ALA A 54 -1.66 8.71 12.92
N PRO A 55 -2.14 8.03 13.98
CA PRO A 55 -1.29 7.60 15.08
C PRO A 55 -0.26 6.53 14.66
N THR A 56 0.77 6.33 15.49
CA THR A 56 1.71 5.21 15.34
C THR A 56 0.97 3.87 15.39
N GLY A 57 1.47 2.86 14.67
CA GLY A 57 0.78 1.57 14.52
C GLY A 57 -0.36 1.55 13.49
N SER A 58 -0.79 2.70 12.95
CA SER A 58 -1.87 2.76 11.94
C SER A 58 -1.51 2.13 10.59
N GLY A 59 -0.25 1.81 10.33
CA GLY A 59 0.21 1.23 9.06
C GLY A 59 0.65 2.25 7.99
N LYS A 60 0.99 3.49 8.40
CA LYS A 60 1.49 4.55 7.51
C LYS A 60 2.74 4.12 6.72
N THR A 61 3.65 3.37 7.33
CA THR A 61 4.89 2.88 6.68
C THR A 61 4.59 2.07 5.43
N LEU A 62 3.77 1.02 5.54
CA LEU A 62 3.37 0.23 4.37
C LEU A 62 2.56 1.03 3.35
N SER A 63 1.91 2.12 3.76
CA SER A 63 1.11 2.95 2.86
C SER A 63 1.99 3.57 1.76
N TYR A 64 3.20 4.03 2.08
CA TYR A 64 4.13 4.60 1.08
C TYR A 64 5.17 3.57 0.58
N VAL A 65 5.57 2.59 1.38
CA VAL A 65 6.56 1.58 0.97
C VAL A 65 6.05 0.69 -0.17
N LEU A 66 4.80 0.23 -0.12
CA LEU A 66 4.25 -0.64 -1.16
C LEU A 66 4.24 0.03 -2.55
N PRO A 67 3.76 1.29 -2.71
CA PRO A 67 3.89 2.04 -3.96
C PRO A 67 5.34 2.21 -4.44
N ILE A 68 6.29 2.45 -3.53
CA ILE A 68 7.71 2.60 -3.87
C ILE A 68 8.26 1.28 -4.42
N LEU A 69 8.05 0.17 -3.72
CA LEU A 69 8.52 -1.16 -4.14
C LEU A 69 7.94 -1.54 -5.51
N GLN A 70 6.64 -1.28 -5.72
CA GLN A 70 6.00 -1.49 -7.03
C GLN A 70 6.67 -0.65 -8.12
N SER A 71 6.94 0.63 -7.86
CA SER A 71 7.63 1.51 -8.80
C SER A 71 9.06 1.07 -9.11
N LEU A 72 9.76 0.45 -8.16
CA LEU A 72 11.11 -0.06 -8.36
C LEU A 72 11.07 -1.36 -9.17
N SER A 73 10.12 -2.26 -8.88
CA SER A 73 9.94 -3.50 -9.63
C SER A 73 9.57 -3.26 -11.09
N SER A 74 8.79 -2.21 -11.41
CA SER A 74 8.48 -1.84 -12.80
C SER A 74 9.68 -1.29 -13.58
N LYS A 75 10.69 -0.78 -12.88
CA LYS A 75 11.93 -0.34 -13.50
C LYS A 75 12.84 -1.57 -13.54
N THR A 76 12.87 -2.29 -14.65
CA THR A 76 13.90 -3.29 -14.89
C THR A 76 15.24 -2.65 -14.57
N LEU A 77 15.85 -3.06 -13.46
CA LEU A 77 17.20 -2.65 -13.12
C LEU A 77 18.05 -3.10 -14.28
N LYS A 78 18.55 -2.17 -15.10
CA LYS A 78 19.65 -2.48 -15.99
C LYS A 78 20.75 -2.97 -15.06
N LYS A 79 21.08 -4.25 -15.17
CA LYS A 79 22.22 -4.82 -14.47
C LYS A 79 23.40 -3.93 -14.85
N HIS A 80 23.96 -3.20 -13.89
CA HIS A 80 25.26 -2.59 -14.08
C HIS A 80 26.24 -3.77 -14.10
N GLU A 81 26.50 -4.27 -15.30
CA GLU A 81 27.64 -5.14 -15.59
C GLU A 81 28.94 -4.32 -15.57
#